data_AF-A0A2P2LVP4-F1
#
_entry.id   AF-A0A2P2LVP4-F1
#
_cell.length_a   1.000
_cell.length_b   1.000
_cell.length_c   1.000
_cell.angle_alpha   90.00
_cell.angle_beta   90.00
_cell.angle_gamma   90.00
#
_symmetry.space_group_name_H-M   'P 1'
#
loop_
_entity.id
_entity.type
_entity.pdbx_description
1 polymer ?
#
loop_
_entity_poly.entity_id
_entity_poly.type
_entity_poly.pdbx_seq_one_letter_code
_entity_poly.pdbx_strand_id
1 'polypeptide(L)'
;MLQEFAANHDSGEFEGKIRSYLSQVLMYEDPVRQEAARKTVPVEELEEKALISLAKDGNFKPTKAEQDHAFLLQLLFWFKESFSWVHAPPCDGCGNDTILQGMGGALPTETQYGTTQVELYRCKACASITRFPRYNDPLKLLETRKGRCGEWANCFTLYCRAFGYQSRLTVDFTDHVWTECFSQLFGRWIHLDPCEGECDRPLLYERGWKKKLNYVIGIAKDGVLDVTKRYTRKWPEVLSRRNFITELALSAVLNKITKECRCGFTSQDLSILEDLDKRELEELERDLYLIDDASVSLPGRQSGDKEWRISRSEIGSSENSSFSGSFCPTRVCIDEHVTKVYDAISLVFSRVVENSLSKSRVTKILRIFIGVLMRLKKSSYKTRRTSINPFLLLFLPYFDELLDVLSLKSTTNADGQVDICLAHEPIKTSLPLPVVLDALDDVVENLNKCENLSKASLSFPLLKLNRIHSGLVLASGEGLPWGIVSGICFMRVNFLLNVCVCVYIGKHMKREHV
;
A
#
# COMPACT_ATOMS: atom_id res chain seq x y z
N MET A 1 42.66 13.38 5.26
CA MET A 1 43.82 13.48 4.36
C MET A 1 43.49 13.23 2.89
N LEU A 2 43.13 12.03 2.39
CA LEU A 2 42.83 11.86 0.95
C LEU A 2 41.55 12.56 0.45
N GLN A 3 40.56 12.76 1.33
CA GLN A 3 39.29 13.44 0.99
C GLN A 3 39.42 14.97 0.92
N GLU A 4 40.38 15.56 1.64
CA GLU A 4 40.59 17.03 1.70
C GLU A 4 41.14 17.60 0.39
N PHE A 5 41.78 16.77 -0.44
CA PHE A 5 42.32 17.20 -1.74
C PHE A 5 41.37 16.91 -2.92
N ALA A 6 40.29 16.16 -2.71
CA ALA A 6 39.40 15.69 -3.78
C ALA A 6 38.03 16.39 -3.82
N ALA A 7 37.57 16.97 -2.71
CA ALA A 7 36.31 17.69 -2.66
C ALA A 7 36.52 19.17 -3.01
N ASN A 8 35.74 19.70 -3.96
CA ASN A 8 35.68 21.14 -4.18
C ASN A 8 35.15 21.84 -2.91
N HIS A 9 35.70 23.01 -2.58
CA HIS A 9 35.24 23.83 -1.43
C HIS A 9 33.87 24.49 -1.66
N ASP A 10 33.04 23.98 -2.57
CA ASP A 10 31.78 24.61 -2.97
C ASP A 10 30.61 24.25 -2.03
N SER A 11 30.76 24.65 -0.77
CA SER A 11 29.69 24.54 0.23
C SER A 11 28.45 25.34 -0.16
N GLY A 12 28.61 26.38 -0.99
CA GLY A 12 27.52 27.23 -1.49
C GLY A 12 26.61 26.49 -2.47
N GLU A 13 27.15 25.74 -3.43
CA GLU A 13 26.36 24.94 -4.37
C GLU A 13 25.58 23.83 -3.63
N PHE A 14 26.22 23.16 -2.67
CA PHE A 14 25.55 22.14 -1.85
C PHE A 14 24.38 22.75 -1.07
N GLU A 15 24.64 23.85 -0.36
CA GLU A 15 23.64 24.57 0.43
C GLU A 15 22.48 25.03 -0.46
N GLY A 16 22.77 25.60 -1.63
CA GLY A 16 21.76 26.03 -2.61
C GLY A 16 20.83 24.89 -3.05
N LYS A 17 21.40 23.71 -3.33
CA LYS A 17 20.64 22.52 -3.70
C LYS A 17 19.74 22.01 -2.56
N ILE A 18 20.23 21.99 -1.32
CA ILE A 18 19.38 21.59 -0.18
C ILE A 18 18.27 22.61 0.05
N ARG A 19 18.56 23.92 -0.08
CA ARG A 19 17.57 24.99 0.11
C ARG A 19 16.45 24.97 -0.95
N SER A 20 16.73 24.55 -2.18
CA SER A 20 15.67 24.40 -3.18
C SER A 20 14.66 23.33 -2.79
N TYR A 21 15.13 22.18 -2.28
CA TYR A 21 14.26 21.13 -1.77
C TYR A 21 13.57 21.52 -0.46
N LEU A 22 14.24 22.27 0.42
CA LEU A 22 13.60 22.79 1.63
C LEU A 22 12.42 23.70 1.29
N SER A 23 12.58 24.58 0.30
CA SER A 23 11.49 25.44 -0.19
C SER A 23 10.29 24.61 -0.69
N GLN A 24 10.56 23.47 -1.32
CA GLN A 24 9.52 22.53 -1.73
C GLN A 24 8.85 21.85 -0.53
N VAL A 25 9.62 21.38 0.45
CA VAL A 25 9.11 20.72 1.66
C VAL A 25 8.20 21.64 2.46
N LEU A 26 8.52 22.94 2.54
CA LEU A 26 7.69 23.93 3.22
C LEU A 26 6.32 24.11 2.57
N MET A 27 6.15 23.81 1.27
CA MET A 27 4.82 23.82 0.64
C MET A 27 3.88 22.75 1.23
N TYR A 28 4.41 21.67 1.81
CA TYR A 28 3.58 20.62 2.42
C TYR A 28 2.91 21.08 3.72
N GLU A 29 3.41 22.17 4.33
CA GLU A 29 2.85 22.74 5.56
C GLU A 29 1.67 23.68 5.31
N ASP A 30 1.35 23.99 4.05
CA ASP A 30 0.20 24.82 3.69
C ASP A 30 -1.12 24.07 4.00
N PRO A 31 -1.98 24.59 4.90
CA PRO A 31 -3.26 23.97 5.24
C PRO A 31 -4.19 23.77 4.05
N VAL A 32 -4.14 24.66 3.05
CA VAL A 32 -5.00 24.58 1.85
C VAL A 32 -4.60 23.37 1.01
N ARG A 33 -3.29 23.14 0.82
CA ARG A 33 -2.77 21.97 0.11
C ARG A 33 -3.05 20.67 0.84
N GLN A 34 -2.88 20.66 2.17
CA GLN A 34 -3.20 19.49 2.98
C GLN A 34 -4.69 19.14 2.94
N GLU A 35 -5.57 20.13 2.99
CA GLU A 35 -7.02 19.91 2.90
C GLU A 35 -7.43 19.41 1.50
N ALA A 36 -6.83 19.97 0.45
CA ALA A 36 -7.03 19.48 -0.91
C ALA A 36 -6.60 18.01 -1.05
N ALA A 37 -5.47 17.63 -0.46
CA ALA A 37 -5.01 16.24 -0.43
C ALA A 37 -5.96 15.33 0.36
N ARG A 38 -6.42 15.73 1.56
CA ARG A 38 -7.37 14.90 2.33
C ARG A 38 -8.66 14.61 1.57
N LYS A 39 -9.17 15.57 0.79
CA LYS A 39 -10.40 15.42 0.00
C LYS A 39 -10.31 14.40 -1.13
N THR A 40 -9.12 14.04 -1.60
CA THR A 40 -8.96 13.06 -2.69
C THR A 40 -8.89 11.62 -2.20
N VAL A 41 -8.59 11.40 -0.91
CA VAL A 41 -8.38 10.06 -0.34
C VAL A 41 -9.71 9.47 0.14
N PRO A 42 -10.02 8.20 -0.22
CA PRO A 42 -11.18 7.49 0.35
C PRO A 42 -10.87 7.01 1.78
N VAL A 43 -10.83 7.94 2.74
CA VAL A 43 -10.35 7.71 4.11
C VAL A 43 -11.03 6.51 4.78
N GLU A 44 -12.36 6.43 4.76
CA GLU A 44 -13.08 5.32 5.41
C GLU A 44 -12.72 3.95 4.80
N GLU A 45 -12.50 3.89 3.49
CA GLU A 45 -12.12 2.64 2.82
C GLU A 45 -10.71 2.21 3.24
N LEU A 46 -9.77 3.15 3.33
CA LEU A 46 -8.40 2.85 3.74
C LEU A 46 -8.32 2.50 5.23
N GLU A 47 -9.08 3.18 6.09
CA GLU A 47 -9.23 2.83 7.51
C GLU A 47 -9.78 1.41 7.67
N GLU A 48 -10.82 1.05 6.93
CA GLU A 48 -11.39 -0.30 6.94
C GLU A 48 -10.35 -1.34 6.50
N LYS A 49 -9.64 -1.10 5.39
CA LYS A 49 -8.58 -2.00 4.91
C LYS A 49 -7.45 -2.16 5.91
N ALA A 50 -7.03 -1.07 6.57
CA ALA A 50 -5.99 -1.10 7.58
C ALA A 50 -6.38 -1.99 8.77
N LEU A 51 -7.61 -1.83 9.28
CA LEU A 51 -8.14 -2.66 10.35
C LEU A 51 -8.31 -4.12 9.93
N ILE A 52 -8.73 -4.39 8.69
CA ILE A 52 -8.84 -5.77 8.17
C ILE A 52 -7.46 -6.43 8.12
N SER A 53 -6.43 -5.71 7.68
CA SER A 53 -5.05 -6.22 7.67
C SER A 53 -4.60 -6.63 9.06
N LEU A 54 -4.82 -5.77 10.07
CA LEU A 54 -4.47 -6.05 11.46
C LEU A 54 -5.26 -7.23 12.03
N ALA A 55 -6.56 -7.32 11.72
CA ALA A 55 -7.41 -8.42 12.14
C ALA A 55 -6.98 -9.77 11.54
N LYS A 56 -6.52 -9.79 10.28
CA LYS A 56 -5.96 -10.99 9.63
C LYS A 56 -4.69 -11.49 10.30
N ASP A 57 -3.89 -10.59 10.85
CA ASP A 57 -2.72 -10.91 11.67
C ASP A 57 -3.11 -11.27 13.13
N GLY A 58 -4.41 -11.37 13.43
CA GLY A 58 -4.97 -11.75 14.74
C GLY A 58 -5.19 -10.57 15.70
N ASN A 59 -4.87 -9.34 15.31
CA ASN A 59 -5.02 -8.15 16.14
C ASN A 59 -6.37 -7.44 15.89
N PHE A 60 -7.40 -7.84 16.63
CA PHE A 60 -8.74 -7.22 16.56
C PHE A 60 -8.88 -5.94 17.40
N LYS A 61 -7.92 -5.64 18.27
CA LYS A 61 -7.92 -4.46 19.15
C LYS A 61 -6.59 -3.70 19.05
N PRO A 62 -6.25 -3.20 17.86
CA PRO A 62 -4.96 -2.56 17.64
C PRO A 62 -4.87 -1.23 18.40
N THR A 63 -3.67 -0.94 18.90
CA THR A 63 -3.30 0.36 19.46
C THR A 63 -3.37 1.45 18.38
N LYS A 64 -3.42 2.72 18.79
CA LYS A 64 -3.42 3.85 17.86
C LYS A 64 -2.18 3.84 16.94
N ALA A 65 -1.00 3.53 17.47
CA ALA A 65 0.23 3.46 16.70
C ALA A 65 0.19 2.35 15.62
N GLU A 66 -0.39 1.19 15.92
CA GLU A 66 -0.58 0.11 14.94
C GLU A 66 -1.59 0.50 13.85
N GLN A 67 -2.70 1.16 14.24
CA GLN A 67 -3.69 1.66 13.28
C GLN A 67 -3.09 2.72 12.36
N ASP A 68 -2.34 3.68 12.91
CA ASP A 68 -1.69 4.74 12.14
C ASP A 68 -0.63 4.17 11.20
N HIS A 69 0.13 3.16 11.63
CA HIS A 69 1.07 2.47 10.76
C HIS A 69 0.36 1.69 9.63
N ALA A 70 -0.68 0.93 9.97
CA ALA A 70 -1.46 0.19 8.97
C ALA A 70 -2.15 1.12 7.96
N PHE A 71 -2.69 2.26 8.41
CA PHE A 71 -3.26 3.27 7.52
C PHE A 71 -2.21 3.86 6.58
N LEU A 72 -0.99 4.14 7.07
CA LEU A 72 0.11 4.64 6.24
C LEU A 72 0.47 3.66 5.11
N LEU A 73 0.46 2.35 5.40
CA LEU A 73 0.64 1.32 4.37
C LEU A 73 -0.51 1.31 3.36
N GLN A 74 -1.77 1.42 3.81
CA GLN A 74 -2.90 1.50 2.89
C GLN A 74 -2.86 2.77 2.02
N LEU A 75 -2.41 3.89 2.59
CA LEU A 75 -2.20 5.14 1.88
C LEU A 75 -1.12 4.98 0.80
N LEU A 76 -0.01 4.29 1.09
CA LEU A 76 1.05 3.97 0.13
C LEU A 76 0.50 3.15 -1.06
N PHE A 77 -0.25 2.08 -0.78
CA PHE A 77 -0.81 1.22 -1.82
C PHE A 77 -1.87 1.94 -2.66
N TRP A 78 -2.78 2.66 -2.01
CA TRP A 78 -3.75 3.50 -2.70
C TRP A 78 -3.07 4.54 -3.58
N PHE A 79 -2.02 5.20 -3.09
CA PHE A 79 -1.30 6.20 -3.87
C PHE A 79 -0.72 5.57 -5.14
N LYS A 80 -0.07 4.41 -5.03
CA LYS A 80 0.48 3.67 -6.17
C LYS A 80 -0.56 3.27 -7.21
N GLU A 81 -1.77 2.93 -6.80
CA GLU A 81 -2.89 2.65 -7.70
C GLU A 81 -3.50 3.94 -8.31
N SER A 82 -3.47 5.04 -7.57
CA SER A 82 -4.13 6.31 -7.94
C SER A 82 -3.27 7.26 -8.79
N PHE A 83 -1.94 7.06 -8.80
CA PHE A 83 -0.98 7.92 -9.47
C PHE A 83 -0.28 7.16 -10.61
N SER A 84 -0.13 7.78 -11.77
CA SER A 84 0.35 7.13 -12.98
C SER A 84 1.81 7.45 -13.28
N TRP A 85 2.59 6.42 -13.63
CA TRP A 85 3.96 6.61 -14.10
C TRP A 85 3.96 7.11 -15.55
N VAL A 86 4.78 8.10 -15.86
CA VAL A 86 4.93 8.65 -17.21
C VAL A 86 6.38 8.57 -17.66
N HIS A 87 6.67 7.61 -18.55
CA HIS A 87 7.95 7.61 -19.28
C HIS A 87 7.88 8.59 -20.47
N ALA A 88 6.93 8.38 -21.38
CA ALA A 88 6.55 9.31 -22.43
C ALA A 88 5.02 9.48 -22.41
N PRO A 89 4.49 10.71 -22.50
CA PRO A 89 3.05 10.93 -22.54
C PRO A 89 2.44 10.43 -23.86
N PRO A 90 1.21 9.88 -23.85
CA PRO A 90 0.47 9.61 -25.08
C PRO A 90 0.12 10.93 -25.78
N CYS A 91 -0.07 10.91 -27.10
CA CYS A 91 -0.41 12.10 -27.85
C CYS A 91 -1.78 12.67 -27.45
N ASP A 92 -1.84 13.97 -27.16
CA ASP A 92 -3.08 14.66 -26.76
C ASP A 92 -4.15 14.67 -27.86
N GLY A 93 -3.74 14.57 -29.14
CA GLY A 93 -4.65 14.60 -30.28
C GLY A 93 -5.21 13.22 -30.68
N CYS A 94 -4.42 12.15 -30.56
CA CYS A 94 -4.81 10.82 -31.08
C CYS A 94 -4.50 9.64 -30.14
N GLY A 95 -3.92 9.88 -28.96
CA GLY A 95 -3.61 8.85 -27.96
C GLY A 95 -2.43 7.93 -28.30
N ASN A 96 -1.84 8.02 -29.50
CA ASN A 96 -0.72 7.18 -29.91
C ASN A 96 0.61 7.57 -29.24
N ASP A 97 1.58 6.66 -29.32
CA ASP A 97 2.93 6.85 -28.81
C ASP A 97 3.63 8.10 -29.36
N THR A 98 4.45 8.68 -28.50
CA THR A 98 5.24 9.87 -28.79
C THR A 98 6.74 9.58 -28.62
N ILE A 99 7.57 10.45 -29.18
CA ILE A 99 9.04 10.45 -29.00
C ILE A 99 9.48 11.80 -28.45
N LEU A 100 10.44 11.79 -27.53
CA LEU A 100 11.01 13.03 -27.01
C LEU A 100 11.67 13.81 -28.16
N GLN A 101 11.24 15.05 -28.35
CA GLN A 101 11.81 15.97 -29.32
C GLN A 101 12.81 16.94 -28.67
N GLY A 102 12.62 17.26 -27.39
CA GLY A 102 13.51 18.13 -26.63
C GLY A 102 12.78 18.89 -25.53
N MET A 103 13.39 19.97 -25.05
CA MET A 103 12.80 20.86 -24.05
C MET A 103 12.23 22.12 -24.69
N GLY A 104 11.11 22.62 -24.19
CA GLY A 104 10.52 23.91 -24.51
C GLY A 104 10.40 24.79 -23.28
N GLY A 105 10.22 26.11 -23.50
CA GLY A 105 9.88 27.03 -22.43
C GLY A 105 8.49 26.73 -21.85
N ALA A 106 8.35 26.91 -20.53
CA ALA A 106 7.06 26.84 -19.86
C ALA A 106 6.15 27.99 -20.29
N LEU A 107 4.86 27.70 -20.44
CA LEU A 107 3.79 28.68 -20.63
C LEU A 107 3.52 29.39 -19.30
N PRO A 108 2.94 30.61 -19.30
CA PRO A 108 2.56 31.29 -18.06
C PRO A 108 1.67 30.46 -17.13
N THR A 109 0.77 29.66 -17.70
CA THR A 109 -0.11 28.73 -16.97
C THR A 109 0.61 27.53 -16.37
N GLU A 110 1.82 27.21 -16.85
CA GLU A 110 2.68 26.14 -16.35
C GLU A 110 3.66 26.70 -15.30
N THR A 111 4.18 27.91 -15.52
CA THR A 111 5.13 28.59 -14.62
C THR A 111 4.55 28.89 -13.25
N GLN A 112 3.25 29.22 -13.17
CA GLN A 112 2.57 29.42 -11.88
C GLN A 112 2.62 28.18 -10.95
N TYR A 113 2.85 26.98 -11.50
CA TYR A 113 2.95 25.72 -10.75
C TYR A 113 4.40 25.22 -10.59
N GLY A 114 5.37 26.13 -10.71
CA GLY A 114 6.77 25.84 -10.40
C GLY A 114 7.56 25.16 -11.53
N THR A 115 7.06 25.19 -12.76
CA THR A 115 7.73 24.62 -13.94
C THR A 115 8.37 25.71 -14.80
N THR A 116 9.68 25.63 -15.03
CA THR A 116 10.40 26.57 -15.91
C THR A 116 10.65 26.00 -17.31
N GLN A 117 10.74 24.68 -17.44
CA GLN A 117 10.95 23.98 -18.70
C GLN A 117 10.01 22.78 -18.84
N VAL A 118 9.66 22.45 -20.08
CA VAL A 118 8.67 21.44 -20.41
C VAL A 118 9.24 20.47 -21.43
N GLU A 119 9.05 19.17 -21.22
CA GLU A 119 9.44 18.16 -22.19
C GLU A 119 8.44 18.17 -23.36
N LEU A 120 8.93 18.24 -24.58
CA LEU A 120 8.14 18.24 -25.80
C LEU A 120 8.24 16.89 -26.50
N TYR A 121 7.09 16.31 -26.78
CA TYR A 121 6.95 14.97 -27.35
C TYR A 121 6.23 15.03 -28.69
N ARG A 122 6.84 14.48 -29.74
CA ARG A 122 6.24 14.41 -31.08
C ARG A 122 5.53 13.09 -31.28
N CYS A 123 4.27 13.13 -31.69
CA CYS A 123 3.52 11.92 -32.01
C CYS A 123 4.08 11.23 -33.26
N LYS A 124 4.23 9.90 -33.19
CA LYS A 124 4.69 9.08 -34.33
C LYS A 124 3.66 8.98 -35.45
N ALA A 125 2.36 9.12 -35.13
CA ALA A 125 1.26 8.93 -36.08
C ALA A 125 0.77 10.24 -36.72
N CYS A 126 0.43 11.25 -35.91
CA CYS A 126 -0.16 12.50 -36.41
C CYS A 126 0.80 13.69 -36.38
N ALA A 127 2.07 13.49 -36.00
CA ALA A 127 3.12 14.51 -35.87
C ALA A 127 2.81 15.69 -34.92
N SER A 128 1.68 15.67 -34.21
CA SER A 128 1.31 16.69 -33.22
C SER A 128 2.28 16.69 -32.03
N ILE A 129 2.44 17.85 -31.39
CA ILE A 129 3.30 18.02 -30.22
C ILE A 129 2.46 17.93 -28.95
N THR A 130 2.86 17.02 -28.06
CA THR A 130 2.36 16.90 -26.70
C THR A 130 3.37 17.48 -25.73
N ARG A 131 2.86 18.19 -24.73
CA ARG A 131 3.67 18.87 -23.71
C ARG A 131 3.61 18.07 -22.41
N PHE A 132 4.75 17.88 -21.76
CA PHE A 132 4.84 17.25 -20.45
C PHE A 132 5.58 18.15 -19.46
N PRO A 133 4.86 19.06 -18.78
CA PRO A 133 5.43 19.91 -17.75
C PRO A 133 5.76 19.10 -16.49
N ARG A 134 6.98 19.28 -15.96
CA ARG A 134 7.44 18.65 -14.71
C ARG A 134 7.09 19.56 -13.52
N TYR A 135 5.88 19.42 -13.00
CA TYR A 135 5.34 20.30 -11.96
C TYR A 135 5.98 20.04 -10.59
N ASN A 136 6.38 21.13 -9.92
CA ASN A 136 6.90 21.09 -8.56
C ASN A 136 5.84 21.45 -7.50
N ASP A 137 4.76 22.15 -7.87
CA ASP A 137 3.66 22.41 -6.93
C ASP A 137 2.85 21.13 -6.68
N PRO A 138 2.85 20.58 -5.44
CA PRO A 138 2.15 19.34 -5.15
C PRO A 138 0.63 19.50 -5.29
N LEU A 139 0.07 20.72 -5.19
CA LEU A 139 -1.35 20.97 -5.45
C LEU A 139 -1.73 20.62 -6.89
N LYS A 140 -0.86 20.95 -7.85
CA LYS A 140 -1.07 20.60 -9.26
C LYS A 140 -0.93 19.08 -9.48
N LEU A 141 -0.06 18.42 -8.72
CA LEU A 141 0.12 16.97 -8.79
C LEU A 141 -1.10 16.19 -8.28
N LEU A 142 -1.90 16.75 -7.37
CA LEU A 142 -3.19 16.16 -6.96
C LEU A 142 -4.20 16.09 -8.12
N GLU A 143 -4.12 17.06 -9.06
CA GLU A 143 -4.95 17.14 -10.25
C GLU A 143 -4.40 16.24 -11.38
N THR A 144 -3.11 16.36 -11.70
CA THR A 144 -2.52 15.64 -12.85
C THR A 144 -2.38 14.15 -12.59
N ARG A 145 -2.17 13.76 -11.32
CA ARG A 145 -2.00 12.37 -10.84
C ARG A 145 -1.04 11.54 -11.68
N LYS A 146 0.01 12.17 -12.21
CA LYS A 146 0.97 11.51 -13.09
C LYS A 146 2.34 12.17 -13.06
N GLY A 147 3.39 11.39 -13.28
CA GLY A 147 4.77 11.88 -13.26
C GLY A 147 5.81 10.78 -13.17
N ARG A 148 7.02 11.15 -12.73
CA ARG A 148 8.13 10.23 -12.43
C ARG A 148 8.47 10.30 -10.94
N CYS A 149 9.56 9.66 -10.50
CA CYS A 149 9.90 9.57 -9.07
C CYS A 149 9.86 10.92 -8.33
N GLY A 150 10.30 12.00 -8.97
CA GLY A 150 10.16 13.39 -8.48
C GLY A 150 8.74 13.75 -8.06
N GLU A 151 7.80 13.71 -9.00
CA GLU A 151 6.39 14.03 -8.77
C GLU A 151 5.71 13.04 -7.82
N TRP A 152 6.06 11.76 -7.90
CA TRP A 152 5.53 10.71 -7.03
C TRP A 152 5.91 10.96 -5.57
N ALA A 153 7.20 11.14 -5.26
CA ALA A 153 7.65 11.42 -3.90
C ALA A 153 7.15 12.78 -3.40
N ASN A 154 7.11 13.80 -4.26
CA ASN A 154 6.59 15.13 -3.93
C ASN A 154 5.12 15.05 -3.47
N CYS A 155 4.26 14.45 -4.29
CA CYS A 155 2.84 14.34 -4.01
C CYS A 155 2.56 13.39 -2.82
N PHE A 156 3.26 12.26 -2.74
CA PHE A 156 3.09 11.33 -1.62
C PHE A 156 3.52 11.93 -0.28
N THR A 157 4.62 12.69 -0.24
CA THR A 157 5.05 13.39 0.98
C THR A 157 4.01 14.41 1.43
N LEU A 158 3.34 15.13 0.52
CA LEU A 158 2.19 15.98 0.86
C LEU A 158 1.06 15.16 1.51
N TYR A 159 0.70 13.99 0.95
CA TYR A 159 -0.32 13.12 1.58
C TYR A 159 0.08 12.72 2.99
N CYS A 160 1.32 12.26 3.22
CA CYS A 160 1.78 11.90 4.56
C CYS A 160 1.66 13.08 5.54
N ARG A 161 2.09 14.28 5.13
CA ARG A 161 1.94 15.49 5.95
C ARG A 161 0.48 15.86 6.20
N ALA A 162 -0.40 15.71 5.20
CA ALA A 162 -1.82 16.01 5.30
C ALA A 162 -2.59 15.11 6.29
N PHE A 163 -2.12 13.87 6.50
CA PHE A 163 -2.63 12.94 7.50
C PHE A 163 -1.87 13.00 8.85
N GLY A 164 -1.00 13.99 9.02
CA GLY A 164 -0.34 14.26 10.30
C GLY A 164 0.93 13.46 10.56
N TYR A 165 1.40 12.65 9.61
CA TYR A 165 2.67 11.94 9.75
C TYR A 165 3.83 12.93 9.72
N GLN A 166 4.80 12.77 10.62
CA GLN A 166 6.09 13.45 10.47
C GLN A 166 6.79 12.83 9.26
N SER A 167 7.13 13.65 8.28
CA SER A 167 7.61 13.16 6.98
C SER A 167 8.78 13.98 6.46
N ARG A 168 9.69 13.29 5.77
CA ARG A 168 10.82 13.89 5.04
C ARG A 168 10.67 13.58 3.55
N LEU A 169 11.04 14.53 2.72
CA LEU A 169 11.43 14.24 1.35
C LEU A 169 12.90 13.81 1.38
N THR A 170 13.20 12.59 0.98
CA THR A 170 14.55 12.04 0.98
C THR A 170 15.13 12.09 -0.43
N VAL A 171 16.27 12.74 -0.57
CA VAL A 171 16.89 13.06 -1.85
C VAL A 171 18.20 12.30 -2.00
N ASP A 172 18.24 11.38 -2.95
CA ASP A 172 19.46 10.71 -3.40
C ASP A 172 20.05 11.46 -4.60
N PHE A 173 21.31 11.88 -4.44
CA PHE A 173 22.00 12.69 -5.45
C PHE A 173 22.33 11.90 -6.73
N THR A 174 22.07 10.59 -6.74
CA THR A 174 22.13 9.72 -7.93
C THR A 174 20.78 9.59 -8.66
N ASP A 175 20.01 10.68 -8.68
CA ASP A 175 18.77 10.85 -9.46
C ASP A 175 17.62 9.93 -9.00
N HIS A 176 17.33 9.95 -7.69
CA HIS A 176 16.11 9.35 -7.14
C HIS A 176 15.64 10.09 -5.89
N VAL A 177 14.34 10.02 -5.60
CA VAL A 177 13.74 10.63 -4.41
C VAL A 177 12.63 9.73 -3.88
N TRP A 178 12.39 9.78 -2.58
CA TRP A 178 11.35 9.03 -1.88
C TRP A 178 10.94 9.74 -0.59
N THR A 179 10.11 9.10 0.23
CA THR A 179 9.59 9.66 1.48
C THR A 179 10.11 8.86 2.67
N GLU A 180 10.45 9.52 3.78
CA GLU A 180 10.55 8.85 5.08
C GLU A 180 9.42 9.35 5.99
N CYS A 181 8.89 8.48 6.85
CA CYS A 181 7.95 8.88 7.90
C CYS A 181 8.44 8.42 9.27
N PHE A 182 8.23 9.20 10.33
CA PHE A 182 8.53 8.75 11.69
C PHE A 182 7.43 7.81 12.17
N SER A 183 7.78 6.57 12.50
CA SER A 183 6.84 5.58 13.04
C SER A 183 6.83 5.64 14.55
N GLN A 184 5.70 6.04 15.14
CA GLN A 184 5.50 5.96 16.60
C GLN A 184 5.49 4.52 17.12
N LEU A 185 5.13 3.55 16.25
CA LEU A 185 5.14 2.13 16.59
C LEU A 185 6.57 1.60 16.80
N PHE A 186 7.52 2.02 15.96
CA PHE A 186 8.91 1.54 16.01
C PHE A 186 9.88 2.52 16.68
N GLY A 187 9.44 3.76 16.94
CA GLY A 187 10.27 4.81 17.52
C GLY A 187 11.40 5.30 16.60
N ARG A 188 11.27 5.12 15.28
CA ARG A 188 12.27 5.48 14.27
C ARG A 188 11.66 5.92 12.94
N TRP A 189 12.48 6.52 12.09
CA TRP A 189 12.13 6.80 10.69
C TRP A 189 12.03 5.50 9.89
N ILE A 190 10.98 5.39 9.08
CA ILE A 190 10.73 4.29 8.15
C ILE A 190 10.79 4.81 6.72
N HIS A 191 11.46 4.06 5.86
CA HIS A 191 11.55 4.32 4.42
C HIS A 191 10.22 4.01 3.73
N LEU A 192 9.78 4.87 2.81
CA LEU A 192 8.62 4.66 1.96
C LEU A 192 8.94 5.08 0.52
N ASP A 193 8.93 4.14 -0.41
CA ASP A 193 9.04 4.44 -1.84
C ASP A 193 7.67 4.29 -2.51
N PRO A 194 6.97 5.40 -2.83
CA PRO A 194 5.66 5.34 -3.45
C PRO A 194 5.67 4.77 -4.88
N CYS A 195 6.77 4.94 -5.63
CA CYS A 195 6.88 4.40 -6.99
C CYS A 195 6.90 2.87 -6.96
N GLU A 196 7.61 2.34 -5.98
CA GLU A 196 7.80 0.90 -5.82
C GLU A 196 6.72 0.26 -4.94
N GLY A 197 5.99 1.06 -4.14
CA GLY A 197 5.03 0.56 -3.16
C GLY A 197 5.72 -0.21 -2.04
N GLU A 198 6.96 0.17 -1.72
CA GLU A 198 7.82 -0.52 -0.77
C GLU A 198 7.93 0.26 0.53
N CYS A 199 7.75 -0.43 1.66
CA CYS A 199 7.87 0.14 3.00
C CYS A 199 9.00 -0.55 3.76
N ASP A 200 9.82 0.25 4.44
CA ASP A 200 10.87 -0.17 5.37
C ASP A 200 11.90 -1.13 4.76
N ARG A 201 12.27 -0.89 3.50
CA ARG A 201 13.31 -1.62 2.76
C ARG A 201 14.41 -0.68 2.27
N PRO A 202 15.20 -0.07 3.17
CA PRO A 202 16.19 0.95 2.79
C PRO A 202 17.31 0.40 1.90
N LEU A 203 17.61 -0.90 1.93
CA LEU A 203 18.63 -1.50 1.04
C LEU A 203 18.11 -1.78 -0.38
N LEU A 204 16.86 -1.40 -0.72
CA LEU A 204 16.27 -1.54 -2.05
C LEU A 204 17.18 -0.97 -3.14
N TYR A 205 17.78 0.20 -2.90
CA TYR A 205 18.56 0.91 -3.91
C TYR A 205 19.96 0.32 -4.10
N GLU A 206 20.74 0.19 -3.02
CA GLU A 206 22.11 -0.34 -3.11
C GLU A 206 22.12 -1.84 -3.45
N ARG A 207 21.25 -2.64 -2.84
CA ARG A 207 21.25 -4.10 -3.01
C ARG A 207 20.28 -4.56 -4.08
N GLY A 208 19.05 -4.04 -4.13
CA GLY A 208 18.08 -4.41 -5.15
C GLY A 208 18.48 -3.87 -6.53
N TRP A 209 18.67 -2.55 -6.63
CA TRP A 209 18.93 -1.87 -7.91
C TRP A 209 20.42 -1.75 -8.25
N LYS A 210 21.31 -2.15 -7.34
CA LYS A 210 22.77 -2.00 -7.50
C LYS A 210 23.23 -0.55 -7.70
N LYS A 211 22.45 0.42 -7.20
CA LYS A 211 22.81 1.84 -7.26
C LYS A 211 24.09 2.11 -6.48
N LYS A 212 24.97 2.91 -7.08
CA LYS A 212 26.21 3.40 -6.45
C LYS A 212 25.95 4.72 -5.74
N LEU A 213 25.32 4.64 -4.57
CA LEU A 213 24.94 5.82 -3.77
C LEU A 213 26.13 6.69 -3.37
N ASN A 214 25.90 7.99 -3.19
CA ASN A 214 26.88 8.97 -2.66
C ASN A 214 26.30 9.80 -1.49
N TYR A 215 25.28 10.61 -1.73
CA TYR A 215 24.62 11.46 -0.74
C TYR A 215 23.12 11.19 -0.76
N VAL A 216 22.57 10.87 0.40
CA VAL A 216 21.13 10.72 0.62
C VAL A 216 20.74 11.60 1.80
N ILE A 217 19.99 12.68 1.51
CA ILE A 217 19.65 13.71 2.50
C ILE A 217 18.16 13.68 2.77
N GLY A 218 17.78 13.51 4.04
CA GLY A 218 16.39 13.62 4.50
C GLY A 218 16.08 15.08 4.81
N ILE A 219 15.01 15.62 4.22
CA ILE A 219 14.63 17.03 4.34
C ILE A 219 13.20 17.12 4.89
N ALA A 220 13.06 17.70 6.08
CA ALA A 220 11.78 17.96 6.74
C ALA A 220 11.63 19.46 7.09
N LYS A 221 10.44 19.83 7.56
CA LYS A 221 10.14 21.19 8.01
C LYS A 221 11.00 21.66 9.19
N ASP A 222 11.47 20.73 10.01
CA ASP A 222 12.16 20.95 11.27
C ASP A 222 13.67 20.67 11.17
N GLY A 223 14.17 20.31 9.99
CA GLY A 223 15.60 20.14 9.77
C GLY A 223 15.96 19.28 8.56
N VAL A 224 17.27 19.17 8.37
CA VAL A 224 17.90 18.34 7.34
C VAL A 224 18.93 17.42 7.99
N LEU A 225 19.00 16.19 7.52
CA LEU A 225 19.92 15.17 8.06
C LEU A 225 20.51 14.33 6.92
N ASP A 226 21.80 13.99 7.05
CA ASP A 226 22.40 12.98 6.19
C ASP A 226 21.98 11.58 6.66
N VAL A 227 21.09 10.97 5.88
CA VAL A 227 20.54 9.63 6.15
C VAL A 227 21.22 8.55 5.30
N THR A 228 22.32 8.86 4.61
CA THR A 228 23.02 7.94 3.68
C THR A 228 23.32 6.58 4.32
N LYS A 229 23.74 6.56 5.58
CA LYS A 229 24.07 5.33 6.33
C LYS A 229 22.89 4.36 6.46
N ARG A 230 21.64 4.85 6.42
CA ARG A 230 20.44 3.99 6.42
C ARG A 230 20.38 3.10 5.18
N TYR A 231 20.83 3.63 4.04
CA TYR A 231 20.63 3.08 2.69
C TYR A 231 21.84 2.31 2.14
N THR A 232 22.88 2.11 2.95
CA THR A 232 24.10 1.40 2.54
C THR A 232 24.60 0.43 3.61
N ARG A 233 25.24 -0.66 3.18
CA ARG A 233 26.11 -1.50 4.00
C ARG A 233 27.56 -1.48 3.52
N LYS A 234 27.86 -0.63 2.53
CA LYS A 234 29.16 -0.48 1.88
C LYS A 234 29.72 0.92 2.09
N TRP A 235 29.72 1.37 3.35
CA TRP A 235 30.14 2.72 3.72
C TRP A 235 31.49 3.17 3.13
N PRO A 236 32.57 2.34 3.14
CA PRO A 236 33.84 2.74 2.54
C PRO A 236 33.72 3.03 1.04
N GLU A 237 32.88 2.29 0.31
CA GLU A 237 32.66 2.51 -1.11
C GLU A 237 31.87 3.81 -1.34
N VAL A 238 30.84 4.08 -0.54
CA VAL A 238 30.05 5.31 -0.59
C VAL A 238 30.93 6.52 -0.29
N LEU A 239 31.76 6.45 0.76
CA LEU A 239 32.65 7.53 1.17
C LEU A 239 33.63 7.92 0.06
N SER A 240 34.14 6.95 -0.72
CA SER A 240 35.03 7.25 -1.86
C SER A 240 34.32 7.98 -3.01
N ARG A 241 32.99 7.92 -3.10
CA ARG A 241 32.17 8.65 -4.08
C ARG A 241 31.66 9.99 -3.58
N ARG A 242 31.90 10.33 -2.30
CA ARG A 242 31.51 11.59 -1.68
C ARG A 242 32.59 12.64 -1.87
N ASN A 243 32.61 13.21 -3.06
CA ASN A 243 33.60 14.20 -3.53
C ASN A 243 32.98 15.60 -3.82
N PHE A 244 31.70 15.80 -3.50
CA PHE A 244 31.02 17.08 -3.73
C PHE A 244 31.37 18.11 -2.66
N ILE A 245 31.43 17.67 -1.40
CA ILE A 245 31.70 18.49 -0.22
C ILE A 245 32.42 17.61 0.83
N THR A 246 33.29 18.22 1.65
CA THR A 246 33.95 17.51 2.76
C THR A 246 32.94 17.15 3.86
N GLU A 247 33.15 16.04 4.58
CA GLU A 247 32.22 15.60 5.64
C GLU A 247 32.05 16.65 6.76
N LEU A 248 33.12 17.38 7.09
CA LEU A 248 33.07 18.46 8.08
C LEU A 248 32.21 19.63 7.58
N ALA A 249 32.40 20.05 6.33
CA ALA A 249 31.62 21.14 5.75
C ALA A 249 30.16 20.74 5.54
N LEU A 250 29.89 19.49 5.14
CA LEU A 250 28.55 18.93 5.03
C LEU A 250 27.81 19.01 6.37
N SER A 251 28.42 18.48 7.42
CA SER A 251 27.85 18.53 8.77
C SER A 251 27.58 19.97 9.22
N ALA A 252 28.51 20.90 8.96
CA ALA A 252 28.33 22.31 9.28
C ALA A 252 27.15 22.95 8.52
N VAL A 253 27.01 22.69 7.22
CA VAL A 253 25.92 23.22 6.38
C VAL A 253 24.57 22.65 6.83
N LEU A 254 24.47 21.33 7.03
CA LEU A 254 23.22 20.71 7.49
C LEU A 254 22.82 21.22 8.87
N ASN A 255 23.76 21.32 9.81
CA ASN A 255 23.50 21.89 11.14
C ASN A 255 23.06 23.35 11.09
N LYS A 256 23.65 24.15 10.20
CA LYS A 256 23.25 25.55 9.97
C LYS A 256 21.79 25.60 9.50
N ILE A 257 21.44 24.85 8.45
CA ILE A 257 20.07 24.82 7.91
C ILE A 257 19.08 24.32 8.97
N THR A 258 19.41 23.25 9.71
CA THR A 258 18.55 22.71 10.77
C THR A 258 18.31 23.72 11.88
N LYS A 259 19.34 24.47 12.31
CA LYS A 259 19.17 25.56 13.29
C LYS A 259 18.23 26.66 12.78
N GLU A 260 18.35 27.03 11.51
CA GLU A 260 17.46 28.01 10.87
C GLU A 260 16.01 27.51 10.79
N CYS A 261 15.78 26.26 10.38
CA CYS A 261 14.45 25.64 10.36
C CYS A 261 13.80 25.61 11.75
N ARG A 262 14.63 25.57 12.80
CA ARG A 262 14.20 25.52 14.19
C ARG A 262 14.08 26.88 14.87
N CYS A 263 14.34 27.97 14.14
CA CYS A 263 14.13 29.32 14.64
C CYS A 263 12.64 29.53 14.97
N GLY A 264 12.33 29.73 16.26
CA GLY A 264 10.97 29.99 16.73
C GLY A 264 10.29 28.81 17.43
N PHE A 265 10.92 27.63 17.50
CA PHE A 265 10.43 26.56 18.38
C PHE A 265 10.65 26.87 19.86
N THR A 266 9.83 26.28 20.72
CA THR A 266 9.99 26.37 22.17
C THR A 266 11.18 25.54 22.65
N SER A 267 11.74 25.87 23.81
CA SER A 267 12.84 25.07 24.40
C SER A 267 12.45 23.61 24.64
N GLN A 268 11.17 23.33 24.91
CA GLN A 268 10.67 21.98 25.07
C GLN A 268 10.65 21.22 23.75
N ASP A 269 10.14 21.83 22.67
CA ASP A 269 10.12 21.21 21.34
C ASP A 269 11.55 20.95 20.83
N LEU A 270 12.45 21.92 21.04
CA LEU A 270 13.87 21.79 20.68
C LEU A 270 14.51 20.58 21.38
N SER A 271 14.29 20.43 22.70
CA SER A 271 14.83 19.28 23.45
C SER A 271 14.31 17.95 22.90
N ILE A 272 13.02 17.87 22.54
CA ILE A 272 12.43 16.65 21.96
C ILE A 272 13.06 16.32 20.60
N LEU A 273 13.24 17.33 19.75
CA LEU A 273 13.86 17.18 18.43
C LEU A 273 15.33 16.79 18.52
N GLU A 274 16.10 17.39 19.43
CA GLU A 274 17.51 17.05 19.67
C GLU A 274 17.66 15.61 20.18
N ASP A 275 16.76 15.17 21.07
CA ASP A 275 16.73 13.78 21.54
C ASP A 275 16.37 12.79 20.41
N LEU A 276 15.48 13.17 19.50
CA LEU A 276 15.13 12.38 18.31
C LEU A 276 16.32 12.27 17.34
N ASP A 277 16.97 13.39 17.03
CA ASP A 277 18.15 13.43 16.16
C ASP A 277 19.29 12.57 16.72
N LYS A 278 19.52 12.65 18.04
CA LYS A 278 20.53 11.83 18.71
C LYS A 278 20.23 10.34 18.59
N ARG A 279 18.98 9.92 18.86
CA ARG A 279 18.57 8.52 18.72
C ARG A 279 18.72 8.03 17.28
N GLU A 280 18.39 8.87 16.30
CA GLU A 280 18.55 8.53 14.89
C GLU A 280 20.03 8.39 14.51
N LEU A 281 20.91 9.30 14.93
CA LEU A 281 22.34 9.18 14.68
C LEU A 281 22.93 7.90 15.28
N GLU A 282 22.52 7.53 16.50
CA GLU A 282 22.91 6.27 17.12
C GLU A 282 22.37 5.05 16.35
N GLU A 283 21.13 5.10 15.87
CA GLU A 283 20.54 4.05 15.01
C GLU A 283 21.33 3.90 13.71
N LEU A 284 21.60 5.00 13.01
CA LEU A 284 22.34 4.99 11.75
C LEU A 284 23.74 4.38 11.91
N GLU A 285 24.42 4.66 13.02
CA GLU A 285 25.74 4.11 13.29
C GLU A 285 25.69 2.63 13.66
N ARG A 286 24.74 2.22 14.50
CA ARG A 286 24.54 0.81 14.87
C ARG A 286 24.18 -0.03 13.65
N ASP A 287 23.25 0.44 12.84
CA ASP A 287 22.66 -0.33 11.75
C ASP A 287 23.59 -0.45 10.54
N LEU A 288 24.55 0.45 10.40
CA LEU A 288 25.55 0.44 9.34
C LEU A 288 26.37 -0.87 9.29
N TYR A 289 26.62 -1.44 10.47
CA TYR A 289 27.44 -2.64 10.65
C TYR A 289 26.62 -3.91 10.85
N LEU A 290 25.29 -3.83 10.78
CA LEU A 290 24.45 -5.02 10.83
C LEU A 290 24.72 -5.91 9.62
N ILE A 291 24.93 -7.20 9.89
CA ILE A 291 25.08 -8.21 8.84
C ILE A 291 23.74 -8.30 8.11
N ASP A 292 23.79 -8.03 6.82
CA ASP A 292 22.63 -8.15 5.94
C ASP A 292 22.19 -9.60 5.86
N ASP A 293 20.88 -9.83 5.95
CA ASP A 293 20.32 -11.15 5.74
C ASP A 293 20.37 -11.46 4.24
N ALA A 294 21.39 -12.22 3.84
CA ALA A 294 21.60 -12.65 2.46
C ALA A 294 20.46 -13.53 1.92
N SER A 295 19.58 -14.05 2.78
CA SER A 295 18.39 -14.79 2.37
C SER A 295 17.25 -13.89 1.85
N VAL A 296 17.28 -12.59 2.18
CA VAL A 296 16.29 -11.62 1.73
C VAL A 296 16.64 -11.13 0.33
N SER A 297 16.01 -11.71 -0.69
CA SER A 297 16.06 -11.21 -2.06
C SER A 297 15.30 -9.88 -2.17
N LEU A 298 15.95 -8.83 -2.65
CA LEU A 298 15.30 -7.55 -2.96
C LEU A 298 15.09 -7.43 -4.47
N PRO A 299 13.93 -6.90 -4.90
CA PRO A 299 13.64 -6.73 -6.32
C PRO A 299 14.56 -5.65 -6.93
N GLY A 300 14.79 -5.77 -8.24
CA GLY A 300 15.25 -4.62 -9.03
C GLY A 300 14.16 -3.56 -9.14
N ARG A 301 14.47 -2.43 -9.78
CA ARG A 301 13.51 -1.35 -9.98
C ARG A 301 12.29 -1.89 -10.73
N GLN A 302 11.08 -1.53 -10.33
CA GLN A 302 9.84 -1.90 -11.02
C GLN A 302 9.27 -0.74 -11.85
N SER A 303 9.50 0.51 -11.44
CA SER A 303 9.10 1.71 -12.19
C SER A 303 9.99 1.98 -13.42
N GLY A 304 9.45 2.68 -14.42
CA GLY A 304 10.19 3.05 -15.63
C GLY A 304 10.12 2.00 -16.76
N ASP A 305 10.38 2.46 -17.98
CA ASP A 305 10.41 1.58 -19.15
C ASP A 305 11.56 0.58 -19.05
N LYS A 306 11.35 -0.62 -19.62
CA LYS A 306 12.31 -1.72 -19.52
C LYS A 306 13.70 -1.36 -20.05
N GLU A 307 13.77 -0.71 -21.21
CA GLU A 307 15.03 -0.27 -21.82
C GLU A 307 15.80 0.70 -20.92
N TRP A 308 15.08 1.63 -20.28
CA TRP A 308 15.67 2.57 -19.33
C TRP A 308 16.23 1.86 -18.10
N ARG A 309 15.49 0.89 -17.54
CA ARG A 309 15.95 0.04 -16.42
C ARG A 309 17.19 -0.79 -16.79
N ILE A 310 17.22 -1.38 -18.00
CA ILE A 310 18.40 -2.11 -18.54
C ILE A 310 19.61 -1.17 -18.58
N SER A 311 19.43 0.03 -19.17
CA SER A 311 20.53 0.99 -19.37
C SER A 311 21.20 1.40 -18.06
N ARG A 312 20.44 1.40 -16.96
CA ARG A 312 20.94 1.73 -15.61
C ARG A 312 21.43 0.52 -14.81
N SER A 313 21.33 -0.69 -15.37
CA SER A 313 21.62 -1.95 -14.66
C SER A 313 20.79 -2.14 -13.39
N GLU A 314 19.57 -1.58 -13.37
CA GLU A 314 18.65 -1.62 -12.22
C GLU A 314 17.65 -2.78 -12.32
N ILE A 315 17.85 -3.70 -13.28
CA ILE A 315 17.07 -4.93 -13.40
C ILE A 315 17.59 -5.96 -12.41
N GLY A 316 16.69 -6.47 -11.57
CA GLY A 316 17.01 -7.51 -10.61
C GLY A 316 17.38 -8.81 -11.32
N SER A 317 18.14 -9.67 -10.65
CA SER A 317 18.55 -10.98 -11.18
C SER A 317 17.41 -11.94 -11.52
N SER A 318 16.15 -11.59 -11.20
CA SER A 318 14.96 -12.41 -11.36
C SER A 318 14.19 -12.25 -12.69
N GLU A 319 14.57 -11.34 -13.60
CA GLU A 319 13.87 -11.27 -14.90
C GLU A 319 14.26 -12.39 -15.88
N ASN A 320 15.40 -13.08 -15.66
CA ASN A 320 15.89 -14.18 -16.52
C ASN A 320 15.79 -15.58 -15.88
N SER A 321 15.22 -15.70 -14.69
CA SER A 321 14.98 -16.98 -14.02
C SER A 321 13.57 -17.01 -13.46
N SER A 322 12.79 -17.97 -13.93
CA SER A 322 11.50 -18.36 -13.38
C SER A 322 11.52 -18.31 -11.84
N PHE A 323 10.67 -17.43 -11.28
CA PHE A 323 10.21 -17.37 -9.90
C PHE A 323 11.14 -18.04 -8.86
N SER A 324 12.21 -17.37 -8.46
CA SER A 324 12.88 -17.73 -7.19
C SER A 324 12.21 -16.97 -6.05
N GLY A 325 11.35 -17.66 -5.30
CA GLY A 325 10.64 -17.11 -4.15
C GLY A 325 11.61 -16.48 -3.15
N SER A 326 11.41 -15.20 -2.84
CA SER A 326 11.97 -14.62 -1.62
C SER A 326 11.43 -15.42 -0.43
N PHE A 327 12.28 -15.74 0.54
CA PHE A 327 11.82 -16.24 1.84
C PHE A 327 10.96 -15.17 2.48
N CYS A 328 9.66 -15.30 2.29
CA CYS A 328 8.72 -14.42 2.92
C CYS A 328 8.40 -14.96 4.30
N PRO A 329 8.24 -14.05 5.29
CA PRO A 329 7.88 -14.47 6.64
C PRO A 329 6.60 -15.28 6.56
N THR A 330 6.64 -16.45 7.19
CA THR A 330 5.50 -17.34 7.29
C THR A 330 4.41 -16.63 8.08
N ARG A 331 3.31 -16.28 7.42
CA ARG A 331 2.15 -15.70 8.12
C ARG A 331 1.24 -16.82 8.56
N VAL A 332 0.82 -16.75 9.82
CA VAL A 332 -0.31 -17.54 10.32
C VAL A 332 -1.57 -16.82 9.84
N CYS A 333 -2.16 -17.27 8.73
CA CYS A 333 -3.46 -16.78 8.34
C CYS A 333 -4.52 -17.49 9.18
N ILE A 334 -5.24 -16.72 10.00
CA ILE A 334 -6.37 -17.22 10.80
C ILE A 334 -7.66 -16.90 10.05
N ASP A 335 -8.03 -17.78 9.13
CA ASP A 335 -9.26 -17.67 8.34
C ASP A 335 -10.44 -18.40 8.99
N GLU A 336 -10.47 -18.49 10.33
CA GLU A 336 -11.56 -19.15 11.10
C GLU A 336 -12.96 -18.62 10.68
N HIS A 337 -13.03 -17.33 10.33
CA HIS A 337 -14.23 -16.69 9.82
C HIS A 337 -14.75 -17.35 8.52
N VAL A 338 -13.89 -17.86 7.65
CA VAL A 338 -14.28 -18.56 6.42
C VAL A 338 -15.05 -19.83 6.74
N THR A 339 -14.55 -20.65 7.66
CA THR A 339 -15.25 -21.88 8.08
C THR A 339 -16.60 -21.57 8.68
N LYS A 340 -16.65 -20.60 9.63
CA LYS A 340 -17.91 -20.15 10.24
C LYS A 340 -18.93 -19.71 9.18
N VAL A 341 -18.49 -19.02 8.13
CA VAL A 341 -19.35 -18.62 7.01
C VAL A 341 -19.93 -19.83 6.27
N TYR A 342 -19.09 -20.79 5.87
CA TYR A 342 -19.57 -21.97 5.15
C TYR A 342 -20.47 -22.86 6.01
N ASP A 343 -20.18 -22.99 7.31
CA ASP A 343 -21.02 -23.72 8.27
C ASP A 343 -22.39 -23.05 8.42
N ALA A 344 -22.42 -21.71 8.57
CA ALA A 344 -23.67 -20.96 8.64
C ALA A 344 -24.50 -21.10 7.34
N ILE A 345 -23.86 -21.03 6.16
CA ILE A 345 -24.52 -21.28 4.87
C ILE A 345 -25.11 -22.71 4.83
N SER A 346 -24.37 -23.72 5.32
CA SER A 346 -24.86 -25.09 5.41
C SER A 346 -26.14 -25.21 6.25
N LEU A 347 -26.19 -24.49 7.37
CA LEU A 347 -27.38 -24.44 8.23
C LEU A 347 -28.57 -23.75 7.55
N VAL A 348 -28.33 -22.68 6.78
CA VAL A 348 -29.37 -22.05 5.94
C VAL A 348 -29.99 -23.10 5.00
N PHE A 349 -29.15 -23.86 4.30
CA PHE A 349 -29.62 -24.87 3.35
C PHE A 349 -30.28 -26.08 4.01
N SER A 350 -29.84 -26.46 5.20
CA SER A 350 -30.51 -27.51 5.99
C SER A 350 -31.95 -27.11 6.32
N ARG A 351 -32.16 -25.88 6.81
CA ARG A 351 -33.50 -25.32 7.06
C ARG A 351 -34.34 -25.22 5.79
N VAL A 352 -33.71 -24.85 4.68
CA VAL A 352 -34.39 -24.76 3.37
C VAL A 352 -34.91 -26.12 2.90
N VAL A 353 -34.11 -27.17 3.04
CA VAL A 353 -34.50 -28.55 2.68
C VAL A 353 -35.59 -29.08 3.60
N GLU A 354 -35.48 -28.85 4.91
CA GLU A 354 -36.51 -29.24 5.89
C GLU A 354 -37.88 -28.62 5.59
N ASN A 355 -37.90 -27.37 5.12
CA ASN A 355 -39.13 -26.65 4.77
C ASN A 355 -39.58 -26.84 3.31
N SER A 356 -38.96 -27.75 2.55
CA SER A 356 -39.35 -28.12 1.18
C SER A 356 -39.50 -26.93 0.22
N LEU A 357 -38.63 -25.91 0.34
CA LEU A 357 -38.66 -24.74 -0.53
C LEU A 357 -38.17 -25.07 -1.95
N SER A 358 -38.88 -24.58 -2.97
CA SER A 358 -38.49 -24.79 -4.36
C SER A 358 -37.20 -24.05 -4.73
N LYS A 359 -36.38 -24.63 -5.62
CA LYS A 359 -35.14 -24.03 -6.12
C LYS A 359 -35.31 -22.57 -6.55
N SER A 360 -36.33 -22.27 -7.36
CA SER A 360 -36.61 -20.90 -7.83
C SER A 360 -36.85 -19.92 -6.67
N ARG A 361 -37.58 -20.36 -5.64
CA ARG A 361 -37.85 -19.55 -4.44
C ARG A 361 -36.58 -19.31 -3.64
N VAL A 362 -35.74 -20.34 -3.43
CA VAL A 362 -34.45 -20.23 -2.74
C VAL A 362 -33.51 -19.28 -3.46
N THR A 363 -33.33 -19.43 -4.78
CA THR A 363 -32.49 -18.54 -5.60
C THR A 363 -32.95 -17.09 -5.49
N LYS A 364 -34.27 -16.84 -5.50
CA LYS A 364 -34.82 -15.49 -5.33
C LYS A 364 -34.50 -14.91 -3.93
N ILE A 365 -34.67 -15.70 -2.87
CA ILE A 365 -34.37 -15.28 -1.50
C ILE A 365 -32.89 -14.93 -1.35
N LEU A 366 -31.98 -15.80 -1.82
CA LEU A 366 -30.54 -15.56 -1.76
C LEU A 366 -30.12 -14.31 -2.52
N ARG A 367 -30.65 -14.07 -3.73
CA ARG A 367 -30.37 -12.83 -4.49
C ARG A 367 -30.82 -11.57 -3.75
N ILE A 368 -31.97 -11.61 -3.09
CA ILE A 368 -32.45 -10.49 -2.28
C ILE A 368 -31.52 -10.27 -1.08
N PHE A 369 -31.09 -11.34 -0.40
CA PHE A 369 -30.17 -11.27 0.74
C PHE A 369 -28.77 -10.77 0.32
N ILE A 370 -28.22 -11.25 -0.80
CA ILE A 370 -26.97 -10.71 -1.40
C ILE A 370 -27.14 -9.22 -1.66
N GLY A 371 -28.28 -8.79 -2.21
CA GLY A 371 -28.58 -7.37 -2.39
C GLY A 371 -28.57 -6.54 -1.09
N VAL A 372 -29.01 -7.12 0.03
CA VAL A 372 -28.95 -6.50 1.37
C VAL A 372 -27.50 -6.38 1.83
N LEU A 373 -26.72 -7.47 1.75
CA LEU A 373 -25.30 -7.48 2.11
C LEU A 373 -24.47 -6.52 1.25
N MET A 374 -24.80 -6.38 -0.03
CA MET A 374 -24.15 -5.41 -0.92
C MET A 374 -24.47 -3.96 -0.56
N ARG A 375 -25.68 -3.67 -0.09
CA ARG A 375 -26.00 -2.33 0.46
C ARG A 375 -25.24 -2.07 1.75
N LEU A 376 -25.13 -3.07 2.64
CA LEU A 376 -24.27 -2.97 3.82
C LEU A 376 -22.82 -2.74 3.42
N LYS A 377 -22.28 -3.48 2.44
CA LYS A 377 -20.91 -3.31 1.91
C LYS A 377 -20.62 -1.88 1.48
N LYS A 378 -21.59 -1.23 0.84
CA LYS A 378 -21.49 0.16 0.37
C LYS A 378 -21.68 1.23 1.45
N SER A 379 -22.35 0.90 2.55
CA SER A 379 -22.50 1.83 3.68
C SER A 379 -21.20 1.98 4.47
N SER A 380 -21.04 3.10 5.19
CA SER A 380 -19.89 3.33 6.07
C SER A 380 -19.64 2.13 6.98
N TYR A 381 -18.40 1.63 7.00
CA TYR A 381 -18.07 0.46 7.79
C TYR A 381 -18.32 0.68 9.29
N LYS A 382 -18.16 1.93 9.77
CA LYS A 382 -18.35 2.33 11.18
C LYS A 382 -19.79 2.17 11.68
N THR A 383 -20.78 2.27 10.77
CA THR A 383 -22.20 2.34 11.15
C THR A 383 -23.11 1.38 10.39
N ARG A 384 -22.54 0.44 9.61
CA ARG A 384 -23.23 -0.45 8.66
C ARG A 384 -24.68 -0.73 9.05
N ARG A 385 -25.61 -0.17 8.26
CA ARG A 385 -27.06 -0.32 8.44
C ARG A 385 -27.77 -0.35 7.10
N THR A 386 -28.77 -1.22 6.96
CA THR A 386 -29.65 -1.20 5.79
C THR A 386 -31.04 -1.73 6.14
N SER A 387 -32.06 -1.19 5.48
CA SER A 387 -33.43 -1.67 5.62
C SER A 387 -33.67 -2.95 4.81
N ILE A 388 -34.55 -3.79 5.36
CA ILE A 388 -34.91 -5.08 4.80
C ILE A 388 -36.23 -4.98 4.04
N ASN A 389 -36.34 -5.74 2.94
CA ASN A 389 -37.60 -5.88 2.21
C ASN A 389 -38.60 -6.71 3.05
N PRO A 390 -39.89 -6.32 3.15
CA PRO A 390 -40.91 -7.10 3.85
C PRO A 390 -40.97 -8.59 3.45
N PHE A 391 -40.72 -8.91 2.18
CA PHE A 391 -40.65 -10.29 1.70
C PHE A 391 -39.55 -11.11 2.38
N LEU A 392 -38.40 -10.49 2.67
CA LEU A 392 -37.27 -11.18 3.30
C LEU A 392 -37.48 -11.37 4.81
N LEU A 393 -38.34 -10.59 5.46
CA LEU A 393 -38.65 -10.73 6.89
C LEU A 393 -39.18 -12.13 7.23
N LEU A 394 -39.98 -12.70 6.34
CA LEU A 394 -40.52 -14.06 6.48
C LEU A 394 -39.44 -15.15 6.46
N PHE A 395 -38.26 -14.85 5.90
CA PHE A 395 -37.14 -15.78 5.78
C PHE A 395 -35.94 -15.38 6.61
N LEU A 396 -36.01 -14.27 7.36
CA LEU A 396 -34.92 -13.81 8.21
C LEU A 396 -34.45 -14.88 9.20
N PRO A 397 -35.34 -15.69 9.81
CA PRO A 397 -34.93 -16.79 10.69
C PRO A 397 -34.07 -17.86 10.01
N TYR A 398 -34.04 -17.95 8.68
CA TYR A 398 -33.14 -18.88 7.97
C TYR A 398 -31.69 -18.38 7.98
N PHE A 399 -31.48 -17.07 8.18
CA PHE A 399 -30.19 -16.40 8.10
C PHE A 399 -29.63 -15.98 9.46
N ASP A 400 -30.30 -16.25 10.58
CA ASP A 400 -29.86 -15.81 11.91
C ASP A 400 -28.40 -16.18 12.22
N GLU A 401 -28.00 -17.43 11.96
CA GLU A 401 -26.61 -17.87 12.17
C GLU A 401 -25.63 -17.10 11.28
N LEU A 402 -26.02 -16.82 10.04
CA LEU A 402 -25.18 -16.09 9.09
C LEU A 402 -25.05 -14.61 9.50
N LEU A 403 -26.11 -14.03 10.08
CA LEU A 403 -26.06 -12.68 10.67
C LEU A 403 -25.15 -12.66 11.91
N ASP A 404 -25.24 -13.67 12.78
CA ASP A 404 -24.36 -13.78 13.95
C ASP A 404 -22.88 -13.94 13.56
N VAL A 405 -22.57 -14.78 12.56
CA VAL A 405 -21.20 -14.91 12.01
C VAL A 405 -20.69 -13.59 11.43
N LEU A 406 -21.57 -12.80 10.82
CA LEU A 406 -21.25 -11.46 10.33
C LEU A 406 -21.26 -10.40 11.44
N SER A 407 -21.52 -10.75 12.70
CA SER A 407 -21.72 -9.79 13.80
C SER A 407 -22.77 -8.72 13.46
N LEU A 408 -23.87 -9.14 12.83
CA LEU A 408 -25.01 -8.33 12.45
C LEU A 408 -26.24 -8.75 13.25
N LYS A 409 -27.15 -7.81 13.50
CA LYS A 409 -28.44 -8.06 14.15
C LYS A 409 -29.57 -7.38 13.40
N SER A 410 -30.78 -7.89 13.55
CA SER A 410 -31.99 -7.22 13.08
C SER A 410 -32.60 -6.37 14.20
N THR A 411 -33.06 -5.16 13.87
CA THR A 411 -33.69 -4.23 14.81
C THR A 411 -34.83 -3.50 14.13
N THR A 412 -35.95 -3.30 14.83
CA THR A 412 -37.06 -2.49 14.33
C THR A 412 -36.80 -1.01 14.61
N ASN A 413 -36.91 -0.18 13.59
CA ASN A 413 -36.77 1.27 13.69
C ASN A 413 -38.09 1.95 14.11
N ALA A 414 -38.03 3.27 14.35
CA ALA A 414 -39.18 4.05 14.81
C ALA A 414 -40.37 4.05 13.84
N ASP A 415 -40.09 3.83 12.55
CA ASP A 415 -41.10 3.78 11.48
C ASP A 415 -41.70 2.36 11.31
N GLY A 416 -41.35 1.42 12.18
CA GLY A 416 -41.82 0.02 12.13
C GLY A 416 -41.15 -0.84 11.07
N GLN A 417 -40.12 -0.32 10.37
CA GLN A 417 -39.31 -1.07 9.41
C GLN A 417 -38.18 -1.81 10.13
N VAL A 418 -37.82 -3.00 9.64
CA VAL A 418 -36.73 -3.79 10.20
C VAL A 418 -35.45 -3.50 9.43
N ASP A 419 -34.41 -3.13 10.17
CA ASP A 419 -33.07 -2.86 9.70
C ASP A 419 -32.10 -3.97 10.12
N ILE A 420 -31.13 -4.28 9.27
CA ILE A 420 -29.92 -5.01 9.68
C ILE A 420 -28.86 -3.98 10.06
N CYS A 421 -28.28 -4.12 11.24
CA CYS A 421 -27.21 -3.26 11.73
C CYS A 421 -26.11 -4.04 12.45
N LEU A 422 -24.99 -3.38 12.75
CA LEU A 422 -23.89 -3.94 13.53
C LEU A 422 -24.36 -4.42 14.91
N ALA A 423 -23.99 -5.64 15.28
CA ALA A 423 -24.17 -6.19 16.63
C ALA A 423 -22.93 -5.95 17.51
N HIS A 424 -21.73 -5.98 16.92
CA HIS A 424 -20.45 -5.81 17.59
C HIS A 424 -19.54 -4.80 16.85
N GLU A 425 -18.26 -4.79 17.22
CA GLU A 425 -17.23 -3.97 16.57
C GLU A 425 -17.28 -4.12 15.04
N PRO A 426 -17.27 -3.01 14.27
CA PRO A 426 -17.37 -2.99 12.81
C PRO A 426 -16.50 -4.02 12.09
N ILE A 427 -15.28 -4.21 12.60
CA ILE A 427 -14.27 -5.06 11.96
C ILE A 427 -14.69 -6.53 11.89
N LYS A 428 -15.47 -7.01 12.87
CA LYS A 428 -16.00 -8.37 12.89
C LYS A 428 -17.02 -8.63 11.79
N THR A 429 -17.64 -7.58 11.25
CA THR A 429 -18.46 -7.65 10.04
C THR A 429 -17.61 -7.47 8.78
N SER A 430 -16.72 -6.49 8.77
CA SER A 430 -15.89 -6.15 7.61
C SER A 430 -15.00 -7.29 7.12
N LEU A 431 -14.50 -8.12 8.03
CA LEU A 431 -13.64 -9.27 7.71
C LEU A 431 -14.40 -10.40 6.96
N PRO A 432 -15.50 -10.98 7.47
CA PRO A 432 -16.23 -12.05 6.80
C PRO A 432 -17.16 -11.60 5.67
N LEU A 433 -17.56 -10.32 5.61
CA LEU A 433 -18.55 -9.86 4.63
C LEU A 433 -18.19 -10.13 3.15
N PRO A 434 -16.95 -9.88 2.69
CA PRO A 434 -16.54 -10.25 1.33
C PRO A 434 -16.61 -11.77 1.08
N VAL A 435 -16.28 -12.58 2.09
CA VAL A 435 -16.32 -14.04 2.01
C VAL A 435 -17.75 -14.55 1.88
N VAL A 436 -18.69 -14.00 2.66
CA VAL A 436 -20.11 -14.36 2.57
C VAL A 436 -20.67 -14.02 1.19
N LEU A 437 -20.36 -12.83 0.66
CA LEU A 437 -20.83 -12.41 -0.66
C LEU A 437 -20.37 -13.38 -1.76
N ASP A 438 -19.07 -13.69 -1.80
CA ASP A 438 -18.50 -14.64 -2.76
C ASP A 438 -19.08 -16.05 -2.59
N ALA A 439 -19.19 -16.54 -1.35
CA ALA A 439 -19.73 -17.86 -1.05
C ALA A 439 -21.21 -17.97 -1.47
N LEU A 440 -22.03 -16.94 -1.24
CA LEU A 440 -23.42 -16.93 -1.65
C LEU A 440 -23.59 -16.85 -3.18
N ASP A 441 -22.75 -16.08 -3.87
CA ASP A 441 -22.75 -16.02 -5.33
C ASP A 441 -22.39 -17.37 -5.96
N ASP A 442 -21.34 -18.04 -5.46
CA ASP A 442 -20.93 -19.39 -5.87
C ASP A 442 -22.05 -20.41 -5.61
N VAL A 443 -22.71 -20.34 -4.46
CA VAL A 443 -23.86 -21.19 -4.13
C VAL A 443 -25.04 -20.94 -5.07
N VAL A 444 -25.35 -19.68 -5.41
CA VAL A 444 -26.40 -19.34 -6.38
C VAL A 444 -26.07 -19.89 -7.77
N GLU A 445 -24.80 -19.82 -8.20
CA GLU A 445 -24.36 -20.39 -9.46
C GLU A 445 -24.50 -21.92 -9.48
N ASN A 446 -24.07 -22.60 -8.42
CA ASN A 446 -24.17 -24.05 -8.31
C ASN A 446 -25.62 -24.52 -8.16
N LEU A 447 -26.46 -23.78 -7.45
CA LEU A 447 -27.91 -24.03 -7.39
C LEU A 447 -28.55 -24.05 -8.76
N ASN A 448 -28.18 -23.12 -9.65
CA ASN A 448 -28.72 -23.07 -11.01
C ASN A 448 -28.38 -24.33 -11.82
N LYS A 449 -27.27 -25.02 -11.49
CA LYS A 449 -26.81 -26.26 -12.13
C LYS A 449 -27.46 -27.53 -11.55
N CYS A 450 -28.01 -27.49 -10.33
CA CYS A 450 -28.68 -28.65 -9.71
C CYS A 450 -30.09 -28.89 -10.27
N GLU A 451 -30.43 -30.14 -10.59
CA GLU A 451 -31.78 -30.51 -11.05
C GLU A 451 -32.81 -30.45 -9.91
N ASN A 452 -32.51 -31.04 -8.75
CA ASN A 452 -33.38 -31.07 -7.58
C ASN A 452 -32.64 -30.69 -6.29
N LEU A 453 -33.34 -29.98 -5.40
CA LEU A 453 -32.84 -29.65 -4.06
C LEU A 453 -33.25 -30.78 -3.10
N SER A 454 -32.28 -31.57 -2.66
CA SER A 454 -32.50 -32.68 -1.72
C SER A 454 -31.41 -32.68 -0.66
N LYS A 455 -31.58 -33.49 0.39
CA LYS A 455 -30.56 -33.68 1.44
C LYS A 455 -29.23 -34.21 0.86
N ALA A 456 -29.27 -34.97 -0.24
CA ALA A 456 -28.08 -35.43 -0.96
C ALA A 456 -27.37 -34.29 -1.74
N SER A 457 -28.12 -33.26 -2.14
CA SER A 457 -27.60 -32.07 -2.84
C SER A 457 -26.84 -31.11 -1.92
N LEU A 458 -26.87 -31.32 -0.59
CA LEU A 458 -26.14 -30.51 0.40
C LEU A 458 -24.64 -30.81 0.48
N SER A 459 -24.15 -31.68 -0.39
CA SER A 459 -22.72 -32.00 -0.53
C SER A 459 -22.10 -31.22 -1.69
N PHE A 460 -20.80 -31.40 -1.92
CA PHE A 460 -20.13 -30.87 -3.10
C PHE A 460 -20.89 -31.30 -4.37
N PRO A 461 -21.21 -30.40 -5.32
CA PRO A 461 -20.62 -29.07 -5.53
C PRO A 461 -21.38 -27.90 -4.90
N LEU A 462 -22.54 -28.13 -4.27
CA LEU A 462 -23.41 -27.07 -3.77
C LEU A 462 -22.81 -26.35 -2.55
N LEU A 463 -22.32 -27.13 -1.58
CA LEU A 463 -21.70 -26.64 -0.36
C LEU A 463 -20.26 -27.14 -0.30
N LYS A 464 -19.30 -26.21 -0.33
CA LYS A 464 -17.85 -26.49 -0.24
C LYS A 464 -17.42 -26.68 1.22
N LEU A 465 -18.02 -27.68 1.88
CA LEU A 465 -17.70 -28.06 3.27
C LEU A 465 -16.27 -28.65 3.36
N ASN A 466 -15.60 -28.48 4.51
CA ASN A 466 -14.22 -28.92 4.79
C ASN A 466 -13.08 -28.05 4.20
N ARG A 467 -13.29 -26.73 4.11
CA ARG A 467 -12.21 -25.81 3.72
C ARG A 467 -11.18 -25.71 4.85
N ILE A 468 -9.90 -25.91 4.53
CA ILE A 468 -8.79 -25.68 5.47
C ILE A 468 -8.71 -24.16 5.69
N HIS A 469 -8.83 -23.73 6.95
CA HIS A 469 -9.02 -22.32 7.33
C HIS A 469 -7.87 -21.75 8.18
N SER A 470 -6.80 -22.53 8.30
CA SER A 470 -5.59 -22.12 9.01
C SER A 470 -4.41 -22.81 8.35
N GLY A 471 -3.37 -22.03 8.05
CA GLY A 471 -2.17 -22.55 7.43
C GLY A 471 -1.03 -21.55 7.56
N LEU A 472 0.18 -22.08 7.47
CA LEU A 472 1.39 -21.29 7.32
C LEU A 472 1.53 -20.95 5.83
N VAL A 473 1.31 -19.69 5.47
CA VAL A 473 1.44 -19.22 4.09
C VAL A 473 2.74 -18.44 3.97
N LEU A 474 3.59 -18.84 3.03
CA LEU A 474 4.68 -17.99 2.54
C LEU A 474 4.01 -16.84 1.79
N ALA A 475 4.02 -15.63 2.35
CA ALA A 475 3.48 -14.47 1.65
C ALA A 475 4.20 -14.35 0.30
N SER A 476 3.54 -14.26 -0.85
CA SER A 476 4.24 -13.86 -2.08
C SER A 476 4.57 -12.37 -1.95
N GLY A 477 5.81 -11.96 -2.23
CA GLY A 477 6.27 -10.58 -2.11
C GLY A 477 5.66 -9.56 -3.08
N GLU A 478 4.43 -9.77 -3.54
CA GLU A 478 3.69 -8.86 -4.41
C GLU A 478 2.41 -8.43 -3.70
N GLY A 479 2.05 -7.14 -3.85
CA GLY A 479 0.83 -6.57 -3.29
C GLY A 479 -0.38 -7.46 -3.59
N LEU A 480 -1.21 -7.70 -2.57
CA LEU A 480 -2.39 -8.54 -2.67
C LEU A 480 -3.23 -8.07 -3.87
N PRO A 481 -3.39 -8.88 -4.94
CA PRO A 481 -4.38 -8.60 -5.96
C PRO A 481 -5.75 -8.61 -5.29
N TRP A 482 -6.63 -7.73 -5.73
CA TRP A 482 -7.97 -7.48 -5.19
C TRP A 482 -8.99 -8.63 -5.31
N GLY A 483 -8.52 -9.87 -5.54
CA GLY A 483 -9.31 -11.10 -5.37
C GLY A 483 -9.06 -11.70 -4.00
N ILE A 484 -10.01 -12.48 -3.48
CA ILE A 484 -9.86 -13.23 -2.23
C ILE A 484 -8.65 -14.17 -2.36
N VAL A 485 -7.47 -13.73 -1.92
CA VAL A 485 -6.40 -14.65 -1.49
C VAL A 485 -6.82 -15.16 -0.12
N SER A 486 -7.86 -15.99 -0.12
CA SER A 486 -7.92 -17.08 0.85
C SER A 486 -6.75 -18.00 0.48
N GLY A 487 -6.11 -18.65 1.45
CA GLY A 487 -5.16 -19.71 1.13
C GLY A 487 -5.87 -20.83 0.37
N ILE A 488 -6.03 -20.71 -0.95
CA ILE A 488 -6.72 -21.70 -1.76
C ILE A 488 -5.69 -22.73 -2.20
N CYS A 489 -5.75 -23.89 -1.56
CA CYS A 489 -5.34 -25.14 -2.18
C CYS A 489 -6.59 -25.74 -2.85
N PHE A 490 -6.65 -25.71 -4.17
CA PHE A 490 -7.49 -26.63 -4.96
C PHE A 490 -6.63 -27.18 -6.09
N MET A 491 -6.28 -28.47 -6.01
CA MET A 491 -5.80 -29.23 -7.15
C MET A 491 -6.92 -29.27 -8.21
N ARG A 492 -6.76 -28.52 -9.30
CA ARG A 492 -7.28 -28.93 -10.61
C ARG A 492 -6.39 -28.40 -11.71
N VAL A 493 -5.74 -29.36 -12.37
CA VAL A 493 -4.92 -29.21 -13.57
C VAL A 493 -5.79 -28.72 -14.72
N ASN A 494 -5.58 -27.49 -15.18
CA ASN A 494 -5.41 -27.14 -16.61
C ASN A 494 -5.21 -25.63 -16.83
N PHE A 495 -4.00 -25.33 -17.35
CA PHE A 495 -3.54 -24.21 -18.18
C PHE A 495 -4.13 -22.79 -18.05
N LEU A 496 -3.19 -21.85 -17.83
CA LEU A 496 -3.25 -20.38 -17.99
C LEU A 496 -3.67 -19.54 -16.77
N LEU A 497 -2.78 -19.49 -15.76
CA LEU A 497 -2.35 -18.29 -14.99
C LEU A 497 -1.51 -18.81 -13.80
N ASN A 498 -0.20 -18.57 -13.84
CA ASN A 498 0.76 -19.15 -12.92
C ASN A 498 0.74 -18.46 -11.54
N VAL A 499 0.09 -19.07 -10.56
CA VAL A 499 0.32 -18.85 -9.12
C VAL A 499 0.67 -20.20 -8.51
N CYS A 500 1.91 -20.35 -8.05
CA CYS A 500 2.39 -21.58 -7.41
C CYS A 500 2.46 -21.34 -5.89
N VAL A 501 1.50 -21.90 -5.14
CA VAL A 501 1.51 -21.88 -3.67
C VAL A 501 2.02 -23.25 -3.18
N CYS A 502 3.23 -23.30 -2.63
CA CYS A 502 3.73 -24.47 -1.91
C CYS A 502 3.27 -24.42 -0.45
N VAL A 503 2.38 -25.33 -0.06
CA VAL A 503 2.00 -25.56 1.36
C VAL A 503 2.81 -26.75 1.88
N TYR A 504 3.63 -26.53 2.91
CA TYR A 504 4.32 -27.60 3.65
C TYR A 504 3.33 -28.19 4.68
N ILE A 505 2.89 -29.43 4.49
CA ILE A 505 2.07 -30.17 5.47
C ILE A 505 2.98 -31.18 6.18
N GLY A 506 3.42 -30.87 7.40
CA GLY A 506 4.05 -31.83 8.30
C GLY A 506 2.99 -32.75 8.91
N LYS A 507 2.85 -33.98 8.40
CA LYS A 507 2.07 -35.04 9.04
C LYS A 507 2.82 -35.57 10.27
N HIS A 508 2.37 -35.27 11.48
CA HIS A 508 2.61 -36.13 12.64
C HIS A 508 1.33 -36.89 12.97
N MET A 509 1.10 -38.01 12.28
CA MET A 509 0.18 -39.05 12.75
C MET A 509 0.98 -40.05 13.58
N LYS A 510 0.84 -40.02 14.91
CA LYS A 510 1.06 -41.23 15.71
C LYS A 510 -0.19 -42.09 15.58
N ARG A 511 -0.06 -43.19 14.82
CA ARG A 511 -1.00 -44.31 14.82
C ARG A 511 -0.81 -45.06 16.13
N GLU A 512 -1.86 -45.17 16.93
CA GLU A 512 -2.05 -46.33 17.78
C GLU A 512 -3.02 -47.27 17.03
N HIS A 513 -2.57 -48.49 16.80
CA HIS A 513 -3.33 -49.56 16.16
C HIS A 513 -3.71 -50.59 17.23
N VAL A 514 -5.00 -50.95 17.22
CA VAL A 514 -5.67 -52.10 17.86
C VAL A 514 -5.84 -52.02 19.38
#